data_AF-A0AAV3WVS1-F1
#
_entry.id   AF-A0AAV3WVS1-F1
#
_cell.length_a   1.000
_cell.length_b   1.000
_cell.length_c   1.000
_cell.angle_alpha   90.00
_cell.angle_beta   90.00
_cell.angle_gamma   90.00
#
_symmetry.space_group_name_H-M   'P 1'
#
loop_
_entity.id
_entity.type
_entity.pdbx_description
1 polymer ?
#
loop_
_entity_poly.entity_id
_entity_poly.type
_entity_poly.pdbx_seq_one_letter_code
_entity_poly.pdbx_strand_id
1 'polypeptide(L)'
;MMDKKEIKKNDSLFLVFFIPFIVTNVLLFFELINSNDYLKDLLQDSQNLLEINTFKFNLFMGIIVVLFNVIILFVTFLFIKIVIQLVLRKEFFHERDLLITLLLSASLSAITSLLLSEFFSIGYFALSITTSILEYVMFVLLYRVNIKDNKEVIMVAGVKLILLTANIIFVITM
;
A
#
# COMPACT_ATOMS: atom_id res chain seq x y z
N MET A 1 -28.12 -20.75 12.31
CA MET A 1 -27.20 -21.54 11.46
C MET A 1 -26.98 -20.74 10.19
N MET A 2 -25.94 -19.89 10.15
CA MET A 2 -25.58 -19.17 8.92
C MET A 2 -24.95 -20.17 7.93
N ASP A 3 -25.44 -20.13 6.70
CA ASP A 3 -25.24 -21.16 5.69
C ASP A 3 -23.79 -21.13 5.17
N LYS A 4 -23.11 -22.29 5.16
CA LYS A 4 -21.67 -22.44 4.83
C LYS A 4 -21.28 -21.89 3.44
N LYS A 5 -22.26 -21.63 2.56
CA LYS A 5 -22.06 -21.06 1.22
C LYS A 5 -21.76 -19.56 1.22
N GLU A 6 -22.34 -18.78 2.15
CA GLU A 6 -22.09 -17.33 2.18
C GLU A 6 -20.69 -16.99 2.69
N ILE A 7 -20.19 -17.76 3.65
CA ILE A 7 -18.84 -17.62 4.21
C ILE A 7 -17.79 -17.83 3.10
N LYS A 8 -17.93 -18.89 2.28
CA LYS A 8 -17.00 -19.19 1.17
C LYS A 8 -16.93 -18.10 0.08
N LYS A 9 -18.03 -17.40 -0.17
CA LYS A 9 -18.09 -16.37 -1.22
C LYS A 9 -17.40 -15.07 -0.77
N ASN A 10 -17.38 -14.80 0.53
CA ASN A 10 -16.80 -13.59 1.11
C ASN A 10 -15.27 -13.63 1.21
N ASP A 11 -14.69 -14.79 1.54
CA ASP A 11 -13.23 -14.97 1.65
C ASP A 11 -12.54 -14.91 0.29
N SER A 12 -13.22 -15.38 -0.76
CA SER A 12 -12.77 -15.26 -2.15
C SER A 12 -12.55 -13.81 -2.59
N LEU A 13 -13.41 -12.89 -2.15
CA LEU A 13 -13.32 -11.48 -2.54
C LEU A 13 -12.07 -10.81 -1.96
N PHE A 14 -11.64 -11.20 -0.75
CA PHE A 14 -10.41 -10.67 -0.16
C PHE A 14 -9.18 -11.07 -0.98
N LEU A 15 -9.08 -12.35 -1.37
CA LEU A 15 -7.98 -12.86 -2.19
C LEU A 15 -7.89 -12.17 -3.56
N VAL A 16 -9.03 -11.83 -4.15
CA VAL A 16 -9.11 -11.11 -5.44
C VAL A 16 -8.45 -9.73 -5.36
N PHE A 17 -8.47 -9.05 -4.20
CA PHE A 17 -7.81 -7.75 -4.03
C PHE A 17 -6.39 -7.86 -3.45
N PHE A 18 -6.12 -8.91 -2.68
CA PHE A 18 -4.83 -9.11 -2.04
C PHE A 18 -3.72 -9.50 -3.03
N ILE A 19 -4.03 -10.35 -4.03
CA ILE A 19 -3.04 -10.75 -5.04
C ILE A 19 -2.59 -9.54 -5.89
N PRO A 20 -3.49 -8.73 -6.48
CA PRO A 20 -3.08 -7.50 -7.17
C PRO A 20 -2.24 -6.59 -6.29
N PHE A 21 -2.65 -6.38 -5.03
CA PHE A 21 -1.90 -5.58 -4.07
C PHE A 21 -0.45 -6.05 -3.91
N ILE A 22 -0.23 -7.36 -3.76
CA ILE A 22 1.13 -7.92 -3.66
C ILE A 22 1.91 -7.67 -4.95
N VAL A 23 1.33 -8.05 -6.09
CA VAL A 23 2.04 -8.00 -7.38
C VAL A 23 2.43 -6.57 -7.72
N THR A 24 1.52 -5.60 -7.56
CA THR A 24 1.77 -4.21 -7.94
C THR A 24 2.81 -3.56 -7.03
N ASN A 25 2.82 -3.86 -5.74
CA ASN A 25 3.83 -3.31 -4.82
C ASN A 25 5.22 -3.91 -5.06
N VAL A 26 5.32 -5.19 -5.41
CA VAL A 26 6.60 -5.81 -5.80
C VAL A 26 7.12 -5.17 -7.09
N LEU A 27 6.27 -4.96 -8.10
CA LEU A 27 6.67 -4.29 -9.34
C LEU A 27 7.11 -2.85 -9.09
N LEU A 28 6.33 -2.08 -8.33
CA LEU A 28 6.65 -0.70 -7.98
C LEU A 28 7.99 -0.60 -7.24
N PHE A 29 8.29 -1.53 -6.35
CA PHE A 29 9.58 -1.58 -5.65
C PHE A 29 10.77 -1.71 -6.63
N PHE A 30 10.68 -2.63 -7.58
CA PHE A 30 11.75 -2.79 -8.59
C PHE A 30 11.86 -1.57 -9.50
N GLU A 31 10.75 -0.93 -9.84
CA GLU A 31 10.76 0.33 -10.61
C GLU A 31 11.46 1.45 -9.83
N LEU A 32 11.15 1.59 -8.53
CA LEU A 32 11.81 2.57 -7.67
C LEU A 32 13.31 2.33 -7.57
N ILE A 33 13.76 1.08 -7.44
CA ILE A 33 15.20 0.74 -7.46
C ILE A 33 15.82 1.11 -8.80
N ASN A 34 15.17 0.75 -9.91
CA ASN A 34 15.70 1.05 -11.25
C ASN A 34 15.80 2.55 -11.52
N SER A 35 14.97 3.36 -10.87
CA SER A 35 14.99 4.82 -10.95
C SER A 35 16.05 5.50 -10.04
N ASN A 36 16.87 4.72 -9.32
CA ASN A 36 17.88 5.21 -8.38
C ASN A 36 19.18 4.38 -8.45
N ASP A 37 20.22 4.94 -9.07
CA ASP A 37 21.51 4.27 -9.26
C ASP A 37 22.16 3.84 -7.94
N TYR A 38 22.08 4.67 -6.89
CA TYR A 38 22.66 4.34 -5.58
C TYR A 38 21.99 3.11 -4.94
N LEU A 39 20.65 3.03 -4.96
CA LEU A 39 19.93 1.89 -4.40
C LEU A 39 20.18 0.62 -5.22
N LYS A 40 20.30 0.77 -6.54
CA LYS A 40 20.64 -0.32 -7.45
C LYS A 40 22.02 -0.88 -7.16
N ASP A 41 23.03 -0.02 -7.01
CA ASP A 41 24.39 -0.40 -6.66
C ASP A 41 24.44 -1.08 -5.28
N LEU A 42 23.76 -0.53 -4.28
CA LEU A 42 23.69 -1.10 -2.93
C LEU A 42 23.11 -2.53 -2.92
N LEU A 43 22.08 -2.78 -3.72
CA LEU A 43 21.49 -4.12 -3.85
C LEU A 43 22.40 -5.07 -4.62
N GLN A 44 23.12 -4.58 -5.63
CA GLN A 44 24.09 -5.37 -6.37
C GLN A 44 25.29 -5.76 -5.49
N ASP A 45 25.77 -4.86 -4.64
CA ASP A 45 26.80 -5.15 -3.65
C ASP A 45 26.31 -6.18 -2.63
N SER A 46 25.08 -6.02 -2.14
CA SER A 46 24.43 -6.98 -1.24
C SER A 46 24.29 -8.37 -1.89
N GLN A 47 23.95 -8.41 -3.17
CA GLN A 47 23.88 -9.65 -3.94
C GLN A 47 25.25 -10.32 -4.04
N ASN A 48 26.29 -9.55 -4.36
CA ASN A 48 27.66 -10.05 -4.49
C ASN A 48 28.18 -10.61 -3.17
N LEU A 49 27.91 -9.94 -2.05
CA LEU A 49 28.29 -10.41 -0.71
C LEU A 49 27.63 -11.73 -0.30
N LEU A 50 26.42 -11.97 -0.77
CA LEU A 50 25.68 -13.21 -0.48
C LEU A 50 26.02 -14.34 -1.46
N GLU A 51 26.82 -14.08 -2.49
CA GLU A 51 27.21 -15.03 -3.55
C GLU A 51 26.01 -15.76 -4.19
N ILE A 52 24.86 -15.09 -4.27
CA ILE A 52 23.64 -15.67 -4.85
C ILE A 52 23.37 -15.14 -6.25
N ASN A 53 22.82 -16.00 -7.10
CA ASN A 53 22.46 -15.61 -8.45
C ASN A 53 21.29 -14.59 -8.46
N THR A 54 21.21 -13.81 -9.53
CA THR A 54 20.26 -12.69 -9.66
C THR A 54 18.81 -13.13 -9.49
N PHE A 55 18.45 -14.29 -10.03
CA PHE A 55 17.08 -14.81 -9.90
C PHE A 55 16.70 -15.10 -8.44
N LYS A 56 17.55 -15.80 -7.68
CA LYS A 56 17.31 -16.10 -6.26
C LYS A 56 17.30 -14.83 -5.43
N PHE A 57 18.21 -13.88 -5.70
CA PHE A 57 18.26 -12.60 -5.02
C PHE A 57 16.98 -11.80 -5.23
N ASN A 58 16.53 -11.64 -6.47
CA ASN A 58 15.31 -10.91 -6.80
C ASN A 58 14.07 -11.57 -6.19
N LEU A 59 14.01 -12.91 -6.16
CA LEU A 59 12.93 -13.64 -5.51
C LEU A 59 12.93 -13.40 -3.98
N PHE A 60 14.10 -13.44 -3.34
CA PHE A 60 14.27 -13.14 -1.93
C PHE A 60 13.84 -11.70 -1.59
N MET A 61 14.28 -10.73 -2.37
CA MET A 61 13.86 -9.34 -2.24
C MET A 61 12.35 -9.19 -2.41
N GLY A 62 11.76 -9.88 -3.39
CA GLY A 62 10.31 -9.94 -3.58
C GLY A 62 9.59 -10.41 -2.31
N ILE A 63 10.05 -11.50 -1.67
CA ILE A 63 9.47 -12.00 -0.41
C ILE A 63 9.57 -10.95 0.70
N ILE A 64 10.72 -10.30 0.85
CA ILE A 64 10.91 -9.23 1.83
C ILE A 64 9.89 -8.11 1.60
N VAL A 65 9.77 -7.64 0.36
CA VAL A 65 8.83 -6.57 -0.02
C VAL A 65 7.40 -6.96 0.31
N VAL A 66 6.99 -8.20 0.03
CA VAL A 66 5.66 -8.71 0.40
C VAL A 66 5.45 -8.65 1.91
N LEU A 67 6.40 -9.15 2.70
CA LEU A 67 6.30 -9.16 4.16
C LEU A 67 6.14 -7.74 4.73
N PHE A 68 6.99 -6.81 4.28
CA PHE A 68 6.91 -5.42 4.73
C PHE A 68 5.60 -4.75 4.32
N ASN A 69 5.12 -4.96 3.09
CA ASN A 69 3.84 -4.40 2.64
C ASN A 69 2.65 -4.95 3.43
N VAL A 70 2.64 -6.24 3.76
CA VAL A 70 1.60 -6.85 4.61
C VAL A 70 1.64 -6.26 6.03
N ILE A 71 2.84 -6.06 6.59
CA ILE A 71 3.00 -5.42 7.90
C ILE A 71 2.48 -3.96 7.86
N ILE A 72 2.88 -3.17 6.85
CA ILE A 72 2.45 -1.78 6.69
C ILE A 72 0.93 -1.70 6.56
N LEU A 73 0.33 -2.57 5.74
CA LEU A 73 -1.13 -2.66 5.58
C LEU A 73 -1.82 -2.92 6.94
N PHE A 74 -1.32 -3.91 7.68
CA PHE A 74 -1.92 -4.30 8.96
C PHE A 74 -1.77 -3.21 10.02
N VAL A 75 -0.58 -2.60 10.13
CA VAL A 75 -0.33 -1.48 11.05
C VAL A 75 -1.23 -0.28 10.70
N THR A 76 -1.35 0.05 9.41
CA THR A 76 -2.21 1.15 8.95
C THR A 76 -3.67 0.87 9.28
N PHE A 77 -4.15 -0.35 9.02
CA PHE A 77 -5.50 -0.77 9.35
C PHE A 77 -5.77 -0.66 10.86
N LEU A 78 -4.88 -1.20 11.70
CA LEU A 78 -5.02 -1.12 13.15
C LEU A 78 -4.99 0.31 13.66
N PHE A 79 -4.10 1.15 13.13
CA PHE A 79 -4.01 2.55 13.53
C PHE A 79 -5.30 3.30 13.23
N ILE A 80 -5.84 3.18 12.01
CA ILE A 80 -7.13 3.81 11.64
C ILE A 80 -8.26 3.26 12.51
N LYS A 81 -8.30 1.93 12.74
CA LYS A 81 -9.28 1.27 13.61
C LYS A 81 -9.29 1.86 15.02
N ILE A 82 -8.13 1.96 15.66
CA ILE A 82 -7.98 2.52 17.01
C ILE A 82 -8.48 3.97 17.03
N VAL A 83 -8.08 4.76 16.04
CA VAL A 83 -8.47 6.18 15.96
C VAL A 83 -10.00 6.34 15.82
N ILE A 84 -10.65 5.56 14.95
CA ILE A 84 -12.12 5.53 14.82
C ILE A 84 -12.78 5.17 16.15
N GLN A 85 -12.31 4.10 16.80
CA GLN A 85 -12.89 3.61 18.06
C GLN A 85 -12.78 4.66 19.18
N LEU A 86 -11.63 5.32 19.31
CA LEU A 86 -11.40 6.30 20.38
C LEU A 86 -12.20 7.60 20.18
N VAL A 87 -12.28 8.10 18.95
CA VAL A 87 -12.85 9.44 18.70
C VAL A 87 -14.33 9.39 18.34
N LEU A 88 -14.74 8.44 17.50
CA LEU A 88 -16.16 8.29 17.11
C LEU A 88 -16.94 7.41 18.09
N ARG A 89 -16.26 6.76 19.04
CA ARG A 89 -16.86 5.83 20.01
C ARG A 89 -17.73 4.75 19.34
N LYS A 90 -17.36 4.38 18.11
CA LYS A 90 -18.01 3.31 17.34
C LYS A 90 -17.28 2.00 17.64
N GLU A 91 -17.91 1.12 18.39
CA GLU A 91 -17.38 -0.24 18.63
C GLU A 91 -17.42 -1.10 17.35
N PHE A 92 -18.43 -0.88 16.50
CA PHE A 92 -18.61 -1.53 15.22
C PHE A 92 -18.52 -0.50 14.10
N PHE A 93 -17.47 -0.59 13.27
CA PHE A 93 -17.34 0.18 12.03
C PHE A 93 -17.07 -0.77 10.86
N HIS A 94 -17.05 -0.25 9.64
CA HIS A 94 -16.96 -1.02 8.41
C HIS A 94 -15.53 -1.54 8.16
N GLU A 95 -15.05 -2.43 9.03
CA GLU A 95 -13.67 -2.97 9.03
C GLU A 95 -13.28 -3.60 7.70
N ARG A 96 -14.19 -4.39 7.13
CA ARG A 96 -13.96 -5.02 5.83
C ARG A 96 -13.82 -4.00 4.71
N ASP A 97 -14.69 -3.00 4.69
CA ASP A 97 -14.68 -1.97 3.65
C ASP A 97 -13.42 -1.11 3.79
N LEU A 98 -12.96 -0.81 5.01
CA LEU A 98 -11.67 -0.17 5.25
C LEU A 98 -10.52 -1.01 4.68
N LEU A 99 -10.47 -2.31 4.99
CA LEU A 99 -9.40 -3.20 4.53
C LEU A 99 -9.37 -3.32 3.01
N ILE A 100 -10.53 -3.51 2.37
CA ILE A 100 -10.66 -3.56 0.91
C ILE A 100 -10.23 -2.22 0.29
N THR A 101 -10.66 -1.10 0.88
CA THR A 101 -10.28 0.23 0.41
C THR A 101 -8.76 0.42 0.48
N LEU A 102 -8.10 0.01 1.56
CA LEU A 102 -6.64 0.08 1.71
C LEU A 102 -5.92 -0.75 0.63
N LEU A 103 -6.36 -1.98 0.39
CA LEU A 103 -5.80 -2.86 -0.65
C LEU A 103 -5.95 -2.25 -2.03
N LEU A 104 -7.16 -1.80 -2.37
CA LEU A 104 -7.47 -1.23 -3.66
C LEU A 104 -6.75 0.09 -3.90
N SER A 105 -6.71 0.98 -2.91
CA SER A 105 -6.04 2.27 -3.06
C SER A 105 -4.55 2.11 -3.31
N ALA A 106 -3.90 1.19 -2.57
CA ALA A 106 -2.47 0.90 -2.76
C ALA A 106 -2.19 0.21 -4.10
N SER A 107 -3.08 -0.70 -4.54
CA SER A 107 -2.94 -1.36 -5.85
C SER A 107 -3.08 -0.35 -7.00
N LEU A 108 -4.12 0.48 -6.95
CA LEU A 108 -4.40 1.47 -7.99
C LEU A 108 -3.33 2.57 -8.04
N SER A 109 -2.85 3.04 -6.89
CA SER A 109 -1.75 4.01 -6.86
C SER A 109 -0.48 3.41 -7.43
N ALA A 110 -0.12 2.18 -7.06
CA ALA A 110 1.05 1.50 -7.60
C ALA A 110 0.98 1.32 -9.11
N ILE A 111 -0.15 0.85 -9.65
CA ILE A 111 -0.36 0.73 -11.11
C ILE A 111 -0.25 2.10 -11.78
N THR A 112 -0.91 3.12 -11.23
CA THR A 112 -0.89 4.47 -11.80
C THR A 112 0.54 5.03 -11.80
N SER A 113 1.30 4.84 -10.73
CA SER A 113 2.69 5.27 -10.64
C SER A 113 3.60 4.54 -11.61
N LEU A 114 3.43 3.21 -11.77
CA LEU A 114 4.17 2.43 -12.77
C LEU A 114 3.93 2.98 -14.18
N LEU A 115 2.66 3.23 -14.54
CA LEU A 115 2.33 3.83 -15.83
C LEU A 115 2.95 5.23 -15.98
N LEU A 116 2.86 6.08 -14.96
CA LEU A 116 3.47 7.41 -15.00
C LEU A 116 4.99 7.35 -15.14
N SER A 117 5.66 6.43 -14.46
CA SER A 117 7.10 6.21 -14.59
C SER A 117 7.47 5.83 -16.02
N GLU A 118 6.71 4.91 -16.62
CA GLU A 118 6.94 4.44 -17.99
C GLU A 118 6.75 5.56 -19.02
N PHE A 119 5.71 6.39 -18.89
CA PHE A 119 5.43 7.46 -19.86
C PHE A 119 6.32 8.70 -19.71
N PHE A 120 6.74 9.04 -18.49
CA PHE A 120 7.39 10.32 -18.19
C PHE A 120 8.82 10.19 -17.68
N SER A 121 9.37 8.97 -17.53
CA SER A 121 10.72 8.72 -17.02
C SER A 121 10.99 9.46 -15.71
N ILE A 122 10.07 9.30 -14.76
CA ILE A 122 10.07 10.04 -13.49
C ILE A 122 11.17 9.49 -12.58
N GLY A 123 12.07 10.36 -12.11
CA GLY A 123 13.10 9.95 -11.15
C GLY A 123 12.52 9.53 -9.80
N TYR A 124 13.29 8.75 -9.04
CA TYR A 124 12.92 8.14 -7.76
C TYR A 124 12.15 9.06 -6.80
N PHE A 125 12.66 10.26 -6.55
CA PHE A 125 12.08 11.18 -5.58
C PHE A 125 10.66 11.61 -5.97
N ALA A 126 10.49 12.01 -7.24
CA ALA A 126 9.19 12.40 -7.76
C ALA A 126 8.23 11.20 -7.80
N LEU A 127 8.70 10.01 -8.20
CA LEU A 127 7.88 8.81 -8.23
C LEU A 127 7.39 8.40 -6.83
N SER A 128 8.26 8.50 -5.81
CA SER A 128 7.94 8.17 -4.41
C SER A 128 6.86 9.11 -3.82
N ILE A 129 7.02 10.42 -4.04
CA ILE A 129 6.05 11.42 -3.58
C ILE A 129 4.73 11.26 -4.32
N THR A 130 4.77 11.15 -5.65
CA THR A 130 3.56 11.03 -6.47
C THR A 130 2.78 9.76 -6.11
N THR A 131 3.45 8.63 -5.89
CA THR A 131 2.78 7.39 -5.44
C THR A 131 2.04 7.60 -4.13
N SER A 132 2.68 8.24 -3.15
CA SER A 132 2.08 8.47 -1.83
C SER A 132 0.85 9.38 -1.92
N ILE A 133 0.93 10.45 -2.73
CA ILE A 133 -0.19 11.36 -2.98
C ILE A 133 -1.33 10.61 -3.68
N LEU A 134 -1.02 9.80 -4.70
CA LEU A 134 -2.03 9.00 -5.41
C LEU A 134 -2.72 8.01 -4.49
N GLU A 135 -1.98 7.32 -3.60
CA GLU A 135 -2.56 6.40 -2.63
C GLU A 135 -3.58 7.12 -1.73
N TYR A 136 -3.22 8.30 -1.21
CA TYR A 136 -4.12 9.11 -0.39
C TYR A 136 -5.40 9.49 -1.15
N VAL A 137 -5.25 10.02 -2.36
CA VAL A 137 -6.40 10.46 -3.18
C VAL A 137 -7.31 9.27 -3.51
N MET A 138 -6.73 8.16 -3.98
CA MET A 138 -7.47 6.94 -4.31
C MET A 138 -8.18 6.38 -3.08
N PHE A 139 -7.50 6.38 -1.92
CA PHE A 139 -8.08 5.91 -0.67
C PHE A 139 -9.29 6.75 -0.27
N VAL A 140 -9.18 8.08 -0.25
CA VAL A 140 -10.30 8.96 0.15
C VAL A 140 -11.49 8.80 -0.78
N LEU A 141 -11.25 8.73 -2.10
CA LEU A 141 -12.32 8.53 -3.09
C LEU A 141 -13.03 7.18 -2.89
N LEU A 142 -12.27 6.09 -2.79
CA LEU A 142 -12.84 4.75 -2.58
C LEU A 142 -13.54 4.62 -1.23
N TYR A 143 -12.95 5.15 -0.15
CA TYR A 143 -13.56 5.12 1.17
C TYR A 143 -14.88 5.88 1.18
N ARG A 144 -14.95 7.02 0.50
CA ARG A 144 -16.18 7.82 0.37
C ARG A 144 -17.28 7.09 -0.41
N VAL A 145 -16.91 6.33 -1.45
CA VAL A 145 -17.87 5.52 -2.20
C VAL A 145 -18.47 4.42 -1.33
N ASN A 146 -17.63 3.78 -0.50
CA ASN A 146 -18.05 2.70 0.39
C ASN A 146 -18.81 3.20 1.63
N ILE A 147 -18.42 4.35 2.19
CA ILE A 147 -18.93 4.87 3.47
C ILE A 147 -19.67 6.20 3.28
N LYS A 148 -20.97 6.19 3.58
CA LYS A 148 -21.85 7.38 3.44
C LYS A 148 -21.74 8.37 4.62
N ASP A 149 -21.24 7.95 5.77
CA ASP A 149 -21.09 8.82 6.94
C ASP A 149 -19.96 9.84 6.73
N ASN A 150 -20.34 11.11 6.55
CA ASN A 150 -19.39 12.20 6.31
C ASN A 150 -18.39 12.38 7.45
N LYS A 151 -18.81 12.22 8.71
CA LYS A 151 -17.93 12.43 9.86
C LYS A 151 -16.83 11.38 9.90
N GLU A 152 -17.20 10.14 9.63
CA GLU A 152 -16.26 9.02 9.55
C GLU A 152 -15.28 9.21 8.39
N VAL A 153 -15.77 9.56 7.19
CA VAL A 153 -14.90 9.81 6.03
C VAL A 153 -13.91 10.94 6.28
N ILE A 154 -14.37 12.08 6.79
CA ILE A 154 -13.49 13.23 7.09
C ILE A 154 -12.41 12.83 8.09
N MET A 155 -12.80 12.09 9.13
CA MET A 155 -11.87 11.66 10.15
C MET A 155 -10.81 10.71 9.60
N VAL A 156 -11.23 9.68 8.88
CA VAL A 156 -10.34 8.68 8.29
C VAL A 156 -9.43 9.30 7.23
N ALA A 157 -9.94 10.25 6.44
CA ALA A 157 -9.14 11.07 5.55
C ALA A 157 -8.08 11.88 6.30
N GLY A 158 -8.45 12.53 7.42
CA GLY A 158 -7.50 13.27 8.27
C GLY A 158 -6.38 12.38 8.80
N VAL A 159 -6.69 11.16 9.25
CA VAL A 159 -5.68 10.18 9.69
C VAL A 159 -4.74 9.80 8.55
N LYS A 160 -5.28 9.47 7.37
CA LYS A 160 -4.47 9.14 6.19
C LYS A 160 -3.64 10.33 5.70
N LEU A 161 -4.10 11.56 5.87
CA LEU A 161 -3.33 12.77 5.55
C LEU A 161 -2.12 12.93 6.49
N ILE A 162 -2.29 12.63 7.78
CA ILE A 162 -1.17 12.62 8.73
C ILE A 162 -0.14 11.57 8.33
N LEU A 163 -0.58 10.35 7.99
CA LEU A 163 0.31 9.28 7.53
C LEU A 163 1.05 9.66 6.23
N LEU A 164 0.34 10.27 5.27
CA LEU A 164 0.93 10.80 4.04
C LEU A 164 2.01 11.84 4.35
N THR A 165 1.70 12.81 5.22
CA THR A 165 2.62 13.89 5.57
C THR A 165 3.88 13.34 6.24
N ALA A 166 3.72 12.37 7.16
CA ALA A 166 4.85 11.69 7.79
C ALA A 166 5.72 10.96 6.76
N ASN A 167 5.12 10.27 5.79
CA ASN A 167 5.85 9.59 4.72
C ASN A 167 6.60 10.59 3.83
N ILE A 168 5.95 11.67 3.39
CA ILE A 168 6.60 12.71 2.57
C ILE A 168 7.79 13.35 3.32
N ILE A 169 7.62 13.67 4.61
CA ILE A 169 8.73 14.21 5.42
C ILE A 169 9.89 13.21 5.45
N PHE A 170 9.60 11.93 5.71
CA PHE A 170 10.61 10.87 5.74
C PHE A 170 11.39 10.78 4.42
N VAL A 171 10.68 10.78 3.29
CA VAL A 171 11.28 10.74 1.94
C VAL A 171 12.12 11.99 1.64
N ILE A 172 11.74 13.17 2.12
CA ILE A 172 12.50 14.41 1.93
C ILE A 172 13.78 14.43 2.78
N THR A 173 13.76 13.80 3.95
CA THR A 173 14.88 13.82 4.90
C THR A 173 15.93 12.74 4.70
N MET A 174 15.63 11.70 3.90
CA MET A 174 16.57 10.65 3.51
C MET A 174 17.23 10.97 2.17
#